data_AF-A0A2J8A226-F1
#
_entry.id   AF-A0A2J8A226-F1
#
_cell.length_a   1.000
_cell.length_b   1.000
_cell.length_c   1.000
_cell.angle_alpha   90.00
_cell.angle_beta   90.00
_cell.angle_gamma   90.00
#
_symmetry.space_group_name_H-M   'P 1'
#
loop_
_entity.id
_entity.type
_entity.pdbx_description
1 polymer ?
#
loop_
_entity_poly.entity_id
_entity_poly.type
_entity_poly.pdbx_seq_one_letter_code
_entity_poly.pdbx_strand_id
1 'polypeptide(L)'
;PTAAASGQPGLLHFDPDGEGRLLPCAPRTSCVSTTNFMSPSQYLAPWTFDPTPPAQAKRQLLDEVRARGGTVVQEDEARGYVAALVPYQLSPGRQDVDIVEFKFVSDGRAVAFSGRCCGPARGEGGPGNRGRLEALRDSLGWSSQETDEDKKWLQIMLHD
;
A
#
# COMPACT_ATOMS: atom_id res chain seq x y z
N PRO A 1 -15.69 -33.11 6.64
CA PRO A 1 -14.56 -32.77 5.73
C PRO A 1 -14.46 -31.25 5.56
N THR A 2 -13.78 -30.60 6.50
CA THR A 2 -13.56 -29.16 6.52
C THR A 2 -12.16 -28.91 5.95
N ALA A 3 -12.09 -28.32 4.76
CA ALA A 3 -10.82 -27.97 4.13
C ALA A 3 -10.17 -26.83 4.93
N ALA A 4 -9.07 -27.14 5.61
CA ALA A 4 -8.17 -26.16 6.19
C ALA A 4 -7.50 -25.40 5.05
N ALA A 5 -7.75 -24.09 4.98
CA ALA A 5 -6.95 -23.19 4.15
C ALA A 5 -5.57 -23.06 4.82
N SER A 6 -4.64 -23.91 4.40
CA SER A 6 -3.22 -23.79 4.73
C SER A 6 -2.66 -22.52 4.06
N GLY A 7 -2.69 -21.40 4.78
CA GLY A 7 -1.96 -20.20 4.38
C GLY A 7 -0.46 -20.48 4.45
N GLN A 8 0.22 -20.50 3.30
CA GLN A 8 1.68 -20.63 3.24
C GLN A 8 2.33 -19.31 3.73
N PRO A 9 3.12 -19.32 4.82
CA PRO A 9 3.75 -18.12 5.36
C PRO A 9 5.08 -17.75 4.68
N GLY A 10 5.25 -18.06 3.38
CA GLY A 10 6.59 -18.07 2.74
C GLY A 10 6.78 -17.22 1.48
N LEU A 11 5.77 -16.48 1.01
CA LEU A 11 5.84 -15.80 -0.30
C LEU A 11 5.35 -14.35 -0.30
N LEU A 12 4.96 -13.83 0.85
CA LEU A 12 4.60 -12.44 1.00
C LEU A 12 5.86 -11.69 1.44
N HIS A 13 6.50 -11.01 0.49
CA HIS A 13 7.63 -10.12 0.76
C HIS A 13 7.07 -8.87 1.46
N PHE A 14 6.70 -8.99 2.73
CA PHE A 14 6.60 -7.86 3.64
C PHE A 14 8.00 -7.50 4.08
N ASP A 15 8.21 -6.25 4.51
CA ASP A 15 9.45 -5.76 5.11
C ASP A 15 10.17 -6.87 5.92
N PRO A 16 11.21 -7.52 5.34
CA PRO A 16 11.71 -8.81 5.84
C PRO A 16 12.47 -8.66 7.15
N ASP A 17 12.95 -7.44 7.43
CA ASP A 17 13.69 -7.08 8.63
C ASP A 17 12.78 -6.59 9.77
N GLY A 18 11.47 -6.40 9.50
CA GLY A 18 10.53 -5.89 10.48
C GLY A 18 10.87 -4.48 10.97
N GLU A 19 11.57 -3.68 10.17
CA GLU A 19 11.89 -2.27 10.38
C GLU A 19 10.75 -1.31 9.96
N GLY A 20 9.71 -1.82 9.28
CA GLY A 20 8.58 -0.99 8.83
C GLY A 20 8.99 -0.02 7.71
N ARG A 21 9.91 -0.45 6.81
CA ARG A 21 10.29 0.30 5.62
C ARG A 21 9.37 -0.06 4.45
N LEU A 22 9.10 0.92 3.59
CA LEU A 22 8.39 0.66 2.34
C LEU A 22 9.39 0.24 1.27
N LEU A 23 9.29 -1.00 0.80
CA LEU A 23 10.19 -1.50 -0.23
C LEU A 23 9.89 -0.89 -1.60
N PRO A 24 10.92 -0.59 -2.41
CA PRO A 24 10.71 -0.16 -3.78
C PRO A 24 10.16 -1.29 -4.65
N CYS A 25 9.35 -0.92 -5.63
CA CYS A 25 8.87 -1.80 -6.68
C CYS A 25 10.02 -2.26 -7.58
N ALA A 26 10.02 -3.56 -7.90
CA ALA A 26 10.89 -4.10 -8.93
C ALA A 26 10.56 -3.47 -10.30
N PRO A 27 11.58 -3.20 -11.14
CA PRO A 27 11.38 -2.56 -12.44
C PRO A 27 10.52 -3.43 -13.37
N ARG A 28 9.75 -2.79 -14.24
CA ARG A 28 8.85 -3.44 -15.23
C ARG A 28 7.77 -4.34 -14.61
N THR A 29 7.39 -4.07 -13.37
CA THR A 29 6.25 -4.68 -12.70
C THR A 29 5.09 -3.69 -12.58
N SER A 30 3.91 -4.22 -12.27
CA SER A 30 2.66 -3.50 -11.97
C SER A 30 2.63 -2.85 -10.59
N CYS A 31 3.70 -3.00 -9.82
CA CYS A 31 3.81 -2.43 -8.48
C CYS A 31 3.86 -0.90 -8.59
N VAL A 32 3.19 -0.24 -7.65
CA VAL A 32 3.27 1.20 -7.45
C VAL A 32 3.68 1.50 -6.02
N SER A 33 4.49 2.53 -5.83
CA SER A 33 4.98 2.92 -4.53
C SER A 33 5.36 4.39 -4.49
N THR A 34 5.21 5.00 -3.31
CA THR A 34 5.72 6.34 -3.02
C THR A 34 7.26 6.38 -3.00
N THR A 35 7.92 5.23 -2.86
CA THR A 35 9.39 5.12 -2.86
C THR A 35 10.00 5.04 -4.27
N ASN A 36 9.18 4.88 -5.32
CA ASN A 36 9.63 4.74 -6.71
C ASN A 36 9.67 6.08 -7.48
N PHE A 37 9.98 7.20 -6.80
CA PHE A 37 10.00 8.55 -7.39
C PHE A 37 10.85 8.70 -8.67
N MET A 38 11.91 7.90 -8.83
CA MET A 38 12.75 7.86 -10.03
C MET A 38 12.16 7.04 -11.19
N SER A 39 11.00 6.41 -10.99
CA SER A 39 10.32 5.54 -11.96
C SER A 39 8.87 6.00 -12.14
N PRO A 40 8.59 6.99 -13.01
CA PRO A 40 7.26 7.63 -13.11
C PRO A 40 6.10 6.66 -13.31
N SER A 41 6.31 5.58 -14.06
CA SER A 41 5.29 4.54 -14.29
C SER A 41 4.89 3.77 -13.01
N GLN A 42 5.78 3.71 -12.03
CA GLN A 42 5.62 3.01 -10.74
C GLN A 42 5.48 3.97 -9.56
N TYR A 43 5.65 5.28 -9.78
CA TYR A 43 5.48 6.29 -8.74
C TYR A 43 4.01 6.67 -8.57
N LEU A 44 3.60 6.79 -7.32
CA LEU A 44 2.41 7.52 -6.90
C LEU A 44 2.81 8.46 -5.76
N ALA A 45 2.29 9.68 -5.77
CA ALA A 45 2.51 10.61 -4.66
C ALA A 45 1.89 10.08 -3.36
N PRO A 46 2.49 10.40 -2.19
CA PRO A 46 1.88 10.15 -0.89
C PRO A 46 0.46 10.72 -0.81
N TRP A 47 -0.40 10.11 0.00
CA TRP A 47 -1.75 10.64 0.22
C TRP A 47 -1.76 11.56 1.42
N THR A 48 -2.56 12.62 1.35
CA THR A 48 -2.93 13.44 2.49
C THR A 48 -4.28 13.01 3.03
N PHE A 49 -4.36 12.96 4.36
CA PHE A 49 -5.59 12.73 5.09
C PHE A 49 -6.04 13.99 5.84
N ASP A 50 -5.51 15.17 5.49
CA ASP A 50 -6.01 16.44 6.02
C ASP A 50 -7.51 16.64 5.70
N PRO A 51 -8.34 17.13 6.66
CA PRO A 51 -7.98 17.61 8.01
C PRO A 51 -8.04 16.55 9.12
N THR A 52 -8.18 15.26 8.78
CA THR A 52 -8.37 14.16 9.73
C THR A 52 -7.16 13.97 10.67
N PRO A 53 -7.36 13.78 11.98
CA PRO A 53 -6.28 13.42 12.90
C PRO A 53 -5.65 12.05 12.58
N PRO A 54 -4.33 11.83 12.78
CA PRO A 54 -3.65 10.59 12.41
C PRO A 54 -4.29 9.31 12.95
N ALA A 55 -4.70 9.29 14.21
CA ALA A 55 -5.34 8.12 14.81
C ALA A 55 -6.70 7.79 14.16
N GLN A 56 -7.45 8.81 13.75
CA GLN A 56 -8.71 8.64 13.03
C GLN A 56 -8.46 8.20 11.58
N ALA A 57 -7.45 8.76 10.91
CA ALA A 57 -7.07 8.38 9.56
C ALA A 57 -6.62 6.92 9.49
N LYS A 58 -5.79 6.46 10.43
CA LYS A 58 -5.42 5.05 10.56
C LYS A 58 -6.65 4.16 10.72
N ARG A 59 -7.58 4.53 11.60
CA ARG A 59 -8.83 3.76 11.79
C ARG A 59 -9.67 3.69 10.51
N GLN A 60 -9.86 4.81 9.81
CA GLN A 60 -10.59 4.85 8.55
C GLN A 60 -9.96 3.93 7.50
N LEU A 61 -8.63 3.97 7.35
CA LEU A 61 -7.91 3.07 6.45
C LEU A 61 -8.17 1.59 6.80
N LEU A 62 -8.04 1.22 8.07
CA LEU A 62 -8.24 -0.16 8.51
C LEU A 62 -9.68 -0.63 8.28
N ASP A 63 -10.65 0.24 8.53
CA ASP A 63 -12.07 -0.07 8.33
C ASP A 63 -12.41 -0.20 6.84
N GLU A 64 -11.86 0.65 5.97
CA GLU A 64 -12.03 0.55 4.52
C GLU A 64 -11.36 -0.71 3.95
N VAL A 65 -10.16 -1.05 4.42
CA VAL A 65 -9.49 -2.31 4.07
C VAL A 65 -10.38 -3.49 4.42
N ARG A 66 -10.97 -3.51 5.62
CA ARG A 66 -11.91 -4.57 6.05
C ARG A 66 -13.20 -4.57 5.24
N ALA A 67 -13.76 -3.41 4.92
CA ALA A 67 -14.96 -3.28 4.11
C ALA A 67 -14.79 -3.87 2.70
N ARG A 68 -13.56 -3.83 2.17
CA ARG A 68 -13.16 -4.47 0.91
C ARG A 68 -12.85 -5.97 1.03
N GLY A 69 -13.06 -6.57 2.20
CA GLY A 69 -12.71 -7.96 2.48
C GLY A 69 -11.21 -8.18 2.72
N GLY A 70 -10.46 -7.11 2.93
CA GLY A 70 -9.03 -7.17 3.21
C GLY A 70 -8.70 -7.66 4.62
N THR A 71 -7.51 -8.23 4.77
CA THR A 71 -6.97 -8.74 6.04
C THR A 71 -5.68 -8.01 6.37
N VAL A 72 -5.62 -7.38 7.54
CA VAL A 72 -4.38 -6.80 8.08
C VAL A 72 -3.51 -7.96 8.55
N VAL A 73 -2.29 -8.04 8.03
CA VAL A 73 -1.35 -9.14 8.33
C VAL A 73 -0.15 -8.67 9.16
N GLN A 74 0.11 -7.36 9.18
CA GLN A 74 1.11 -6.76 10.05
C GLN A 74 0.69 -5.34 10.43
N GLU A 75 0.94 -4.97 11.68
CA GLU A 75 0.75 -3.63 12.21
C GLU A 75 1.85 -3.34 13.21
N ASP A 76 2.57 -2.22 13.02
CA ASP A 76 3.56 -1.69 13.96
C ASP A 76 3.13 -0.26 14.29
N GLU A 77 2.46 -0.10 15.43
CA GLU A 77 1.95 1.20 15.86
C GLU A 77 3.08 2.19 16.16
N ALA A 78 4.18 1.72 16.76
CA ALA A 78 5.32 2.57 17.12
C ALA A 78 5.96 3.20 15.86
N ARG A 79 5.90 2.50 14.73
CA ARG A 79 6.44 2.96 13.45
C ARG A 79 5.39 3.45 12.45
N GLY A 80 4.12 3.49 12.85
CA GLY A 80 3.02 3.91 11.98
C GLY A 80 2.86 3.03 10.74
N TYR A 81 3.23 1.75 10.81
CA TYR A 81 3.24 0.83 9.67
C TYR A 81 2.06 -0.13 9.70
N VAL A 82 1.46 -0.39 8.54
CA VAL A 82 0.39 -1.36 8.34
C VAL A 82 0.64 -2.11 7.03
N ALA A 83 0.54 -3.43 7.06
CA ALA A 83 0.49 -4.25 5.86
C ALA A 83 -0.83 -5.03 5.81
N ALA A 84 -1.44 -5.07 4.64
CA ALA A 84 -2.70 -5.76 4.41
C ALA A 84 -2.72 -6.51 3.08
N LEU A 85 -3.54 -7.55 3.06
CA LEU A 85 -3.96 -8.29 1.88
C LEU A 85 -5.34 -7.81 1.48
N VAL A 86 -5.51 -7.26 0.28
CA VAL A 86 -6.79 -6.71 -0.19
C VAL A 86 -7.26 -7.51 -1.42
N PRO A 87 -8.36 -8.26 -1.33
CA PRO A 87 -8.86 -9.00 -2.47
C PRO A 87 -9.45 -8.06 -3.52
N TYR A 88 -9.35 -8.46 -4.79
CA TYR A 88 -10.00 -7.78 -5.89
C TYR A 88 -10.51 -8.76 -6.94
N GLN A 89 -11.53 -8.36 -7.68
CA GLN A 89 -12.12 -9.17 -8.74
C GLN A 89 -11.35 -8.94 -10.06
N LEU A 90 -10.74 -9.98 -10.65
CA LEU A 90 -10.15 -9.86 -12.00
C LEU A 90 -11.22 -9.98 -13.09
N SER A 91 -12.14 -10.93 -12.90
CA SER A 91 -13.25 -11.24 -13.80
C SER A 91 -14.34 -11.97 -13.02
N PRO A 92 -15.59 -12.06 -13.51
CA PRO A 92 -16.64 -12.81 -12.81
C PRO A 92 -16.15 -14.21 -12.38
N GLY A 93 -16.25 -14.53 -11.09
CA GLY A 93 -15.81 -15.80 -10.52
C GLY A 93 -14.29 -15.98 -10.29
N ARG A 94 -13.44 -15.00 -10.67
CA ARG A 94 -11.99 -15.01 -10.40
C ARG A 94 -11.54 -13.80 -9.59
N GLN A 95 -10.93 -14.07 -8.44
CA GLN A 95 -10.37 -13.07 -7.53
C GLN A 95 -8.86 -13.27 -7.38
N ASP A 96 -8.16 -12.17 -7.10
CA ASP A 96 -6.76 -12.14 -6.68
C ASP A 96 -6.63 -11.25 -5.45
N VAL A 97 -5.42 -11.16 -4.93
CA VAL A 97 -5.09 -10.35 -3.75
C VAL A 97 -3.96 -9.39 -4.07
N ASP A 98 -4.15 -8.13 -3.70
CA ASP A 98 -3.07 -7.15 -3.61
C ASP A 98 -2.42 -7.20 -2.23
N ILE A 99 -1.11 -7.04 -2.22
CA ILE A 99 -0.33 -6.76 -1.02
C ILE A 99 -0.14 -5.25 -0.98
N VAL A 100 -0.66 -4.61 0.07
CA VAL A 100 -0.52 -3.16 0.27
C VAL A 100 0.16 -2.89 1.60
N GLU A 101 1.06 -1.92 1.60
CA GLU A 101 1.78 -1.45 2.78
C GLU A 101 1.56 0.05 2.91
N PHE A 102 1.35 0.52 4.15
CA PHE A 102 1.12 1.92 4.47
C PHE A 102 2.07 2.33 5.60
N LYS A 103 2.68 3.50 5.45
CA LYS A 103 3.51 4.14 6.48
C LYS A 103 3.00 5.54 6.74
N PHE A 104 2.43 5.75 7.93
CA PHE A 104 2.00 7.05 8.41
C PHE A 104 3.22 7.85 8.83
N VAL A 105 3.35 9.09 8.34
CA VAL A 105 4.47 9.96 8.69
C VAL A 105 4.20 10.58 10.07
N SER A 106 5.12 10.37 11.01
CA SER A 106 5.00 10.74 12.43
C SER A 106 4.65 12.22 12.66
N ASP A 107 5.22 13.11 11.83
CA ASP A 107 5.08 14.57 11.95
C ASP A 107 4.17 15.18 10.87
N GLY A 108 3.36 14.36 10.18
CA GLY A 108 2.61 14.79 9.01
C GLY A 108 1.16 14.31 8.94
N ARG A 109 0.39 14.97 8.07
CA ARG A 109 -0.93 14.49 7.63
C ARG A 109 -0.81 13.70 6.33
N ALA A 110 0.23 12.88 6.23
CA ALA A 110 0.57 12.15 5.02
C ALA A 110 0.79 10.66 5.30
N VAL A 111 0.45 9.83 4.32
CA VAL A 111 0.70 8.40 4.32
C VAL A 111 1.44 8.03 3.05
N ALA A 112 2.60 7.41 3.23
CA ALA A 112 3.36 6.77 2.20
C ALA A 112 2.84 5.33 2.02
N PHE A 113 2.96 4.76 0.82
CA PHE A 113 2.42 3.43 0.57
C PHE A 113 3.14 2.70 -0.55
N SER A 114 3.01 1.39 -0.53
CA SER A 114 3.33 0.50 -1.64
C SER A 114 2.13 -0.40 -1.92
N GLY A 115 1.93 -0.75 -3.18
CA GLY A 115 0.96 -1.75 -3.58
C GLY A 115 1.57 -2.64 -4.64
N ARG A 116 1.35 -3.94 -4.52
CA ARG A 116 1.78 -4.92 -5.51
C ARG A 116 0.76 -6.03 -5.63
N CYS A 117 0.53 -6.44 -6.87
CA CYS A 117 -0.22 -7.64 -7.19
C CYS A 117 0.72 -8.86 -7.20
N CYS A 118 0.19 -10.01 -6.82
CA CYS A 118 0.89 -11.27 -6.56
C CYS A 118 1.70 -11.85 -7.73
N GLY A 119 2.95 -12.23 -7.43
CA GLY A 119 3.76 -13.25 -8.11
C GLY A 119 4.62 -12.78 -9.30
N PRO A 120 5.89 -13.25 -9.43
CA PRO A 120 6.79 -12.89 -10.53
C PRO A 120 6.35 -13.42 -11.92
N ALA A 121 5.29 -14.25 -11.98
CA ALA A 121 4.83 -14.92 -13.20
C ALA A 121 3.68 -14.22 -13.93
N ARG A 122 3.07 -13.18 -13.35
CA ARG A 122 2.05 -12.38 -14.05
C ARG A 122 2.70 -11.11 -14.59
N GLY A 123 3.54 -11.29 -15.60
CA GLY A 123 3.90 -10.20 -16.50
C GLY A 123 2.64 -9.58 -17.10
N GLU A 124 2.67 -8.27 -17.34
CA GLU A 124 1.64 -7.49 -18.03
C GLU A 124 0.38 -7.10 -17.24
N GLY A 125 0.44 -7.08 -15.91
CA GLY A 125 -0.52 -6.30 -15.12
C GLY A 125 -0.32 -4.80 -15.40
N GLY A 126 -1.09 -4.24 -16.32
CA GLY A 126 -1.17 -2.80 -16.51
C GLY A 126 -1.75 -2.05 -15.28
N PRO A 127 -2.31 -0.84 -15.47
CA PRO A 127 -2.67 0.14 -14.43
C PRO A 127 -3.71 -0.29 -13.36
N GLY A 128 -4.07 -1.57 -13.25
CA GLY A 128 -5.08 -2.05 -12.31
C GLY A 128 -4.71 -1.83 -10.85
N ASN A 129 -3.46 -2.07 -10.44
CA ASN A 129 -3.03 -1.88 -9.06
C ASN A 129 -3.01 -0.38 -8.68
N ARG A 130 -2.52 0.48 -9.58
CA ARG A 130 -2.63 1.95 -9.47
C ARG A 130 -4.08 2.37 -9.23
N GLY A 131 -4.97 1.97 -10.14
CA GLY A 131 -6.38 2.35 -10.06
C GLY A 131 -7.10 1.81 -8.81
N ARG A 132 -6.70 0.63 -8.30
CA ARG A 132 -7.27 0.07 -7.06
C ARG A 132 -6.78 0.81 -5.82
N LEU A 133 -5.51 1.19 -5.77
CA LEU A 133 -4.97 2.05 -4.70
C LEU A 133 -5.59 3.45 -4.75
N GLU A 134 -5.73 4.06 -5.92
CA GLU A 134 -6.42 5.34 -6.09
C GLU A 134 -7.90 5.24 -5.68
N ALA A 135 -8.59 4.15 -6.05
CA ALA A 135 -9.97 3.91 -5.60
C ALA A 135 -10.08 3.67 -4.09
N LEU A 136 -9.03 3.17 -3.42
CA LEU A 136 -8.95 3.08 -1.96
C LEU A 136 -8.77 4.47 -1.34
N ARG A 137 -7.89 5.30 -1.89
CA ARG A 137 -7.76 6.71 -1.49
C ARG A 137 -9.07 7.47 -1.62
N ASP A 138 -9.74 7.33 -2.76
CA ASP A 138 -10.96 8.09 -3.07
C ASP A 138 -12.12 7.73 -2.15
N SER A 139 -12.26 6.44 -1.77
CA SER A 139 -13.27 6.03 -0.77
C SER A 139 -13.02 6.59 0.62
N LEU A 140 -11.75 6.86 0.96
CA LEU A 140 -11.37 7.49 2.22
C LEU A 140 -11.59 9.01 2.20
N GLY A 141 -11.87 9.60 1.03
CA GLY A 141 -11.93 11.06 0.85
C GLY A 141 -10.56 11.72 0.95
N TRP A 142 -9.49 10.96 0.76
CA TRP A 142 -8.11 11.44 0.82
C TRP A 142 -7.66 11.97 -0.54
N SER A 143 -6.59 12.75 -0.57
CA SER A 143 -6.08 13.34 -1.81
C SER A 143 -4.61 12.99 -2.03
N SER A 144 -4.15 12.97 -3.27
CA SER A 144 -2.71 12.87 -3.54
C SER A 144 -2.03 14.21 -3.21
N GLN A 145 -0.87 14.16 -2.58
CA GLN A 145 0.01 15.32 -2.47
C GLN A 145 0.78 15.50 -3.79
N GLU A 146 0.08 15.92 -4.84
CA GLU A 146 0.72 16.38 -6.07
C GLU A 146 1.20 17.82 -5.87
N THR A 147 2.40 18.00 -5.32
CA THR A 147 3.03 19.32 -5.26
C THR A 147 4.50 19.22 -5.64
N ASP A 148 5.06 20.35 -6.08
CA ASP A 148 6.49 20.66 -6.41
C ASP A 148 7.50 20.24 -5.30
N GLU A 149 7.02 19.58 -4.24
CA GLU A 149 7.66 19.10 -3.03
C GLU A 149 8.19 17.65 -3.11
N ASP A 150 8.17 17.00 -4.29
CA ASP A 150 8.82 15.69 -4.51
C ASP A 150 10.30 15.67 -4.03
N LYS A 151 10.95 16.84 -3.92
CA LYS A 151 12.30 16.99 -3.39
C LYS A 151 12.40 16.96 -1.85
N LYS A 152 11.36 17.34 -1.11
CA LYS A 152 11.37 17.35 0.37
C LYS A 152 11.16 15.95 0.95
N TRP A 153 10.36 15.12 0.30
CA TRP A 153 10.09 13.75 0.74
C TRP A 153 11.33 12.84 0.70
N LEU A 154 12.31 13.16 -0.16
CA LEU A 154 13.61 12.48 -0.16
C LEU A 154 14.34 12.60 1.16
N GLN A 155 14.27 13.76 1.82
CA GLN A 155 14.95 13.93 3.11
C GLN A 155 14.22 13.19 4.25
N ILE A 156 12.89 13.08 4.18
CA ILE A 156 12.10 12.35 5.20
C ILE A 156 12.29 10.83 5.05
N MET A 157 12.45 10.31 3.84
CA MET A 157 12.64 8.87 3.61
C MET A 157 14.10 8.38 3.73
N LEU A 158 15.11 9.27 3.65
CA LEU A 158 16.53 8.89 3.80
C LEU A 158 17.08 9.02 5.23
N HIS A 159 16.37 9.66 6.16
CA HIS A 159 16.89 10.00 7.49
C HIS A 159 16.28 9.19 8.65
N ASP A 160 15.77 7.97 8.40
CA ASP A 160 15.35 7.01 9.45
C ASP A 160 16.13 5.68 9.35
#